data_AF-A0A841VBP1-F1
#
_entry.id   AF-A0A841VBP1-F1
#
_cell.length_a   1.000
_cell.length_b   1.000
_cell.length_c   1.000
_cell.angle_alpha   90.00
_cell.angle_beta   90.00
_cell.angle_gamma   90.00
#
_symmetry.space_group_name_H-M   'P 1'
#
loop_
_entity.id
_entity.type
_entity.pdbx_description
1 polymer ?
#
loop_
_entity_poly.entity_id
_entity_poly.type
_entity_poly.pdbx_seq_one_letter_code
_entity_poly.pdbx_strand_id
1 'polypeptide(L)' 'MRDRLLTLPVVVALLVSLVYRQIAGLSEAVRVLKEEGLLWVEPLKVSKQAVSKRLMSLPTEIFVLLLRNI' A
#
# COMPACT_ATOMS: atom_id res chain seq x y z
N MET A 1 -13.94 1.37 11.01
CA MET A 1 -13.08 2.55 11.29
C MET A 1 -11.66 2.46 10.71
N ARG A 2 -11.07 1.28 10.46
CA ARG A 2 -9.70 1.18 9.88
C ARG A 2 -9.58 1.53 8.39
N ASP A 3 -10.68 1.45 7.62
CA ASP A 3 -10.67 1.75 6.17
C ASP A 3 -10.31 3.21 5.86
N ARG A 4 -10.47 4.13 6.83
CA ARG A 4 -10.12 5.55 6.66
C ARG A 4 -8.61 5.78 6.62
N LEU A 5 -7.81 4.86 7.14
CA LEU A 5 -6.34 4.96 7.14
C LEU A 5 -5.73 4.41 5.84
N LEU A 6 -6.37 3.42 5.19
CA LEU A 6 -5.93 2.85 3.92
C LEU A 6 -6.50 3.63 2.73
N THR A 7 -6.19 4.92 2.69
CA THR A 7 -6.53 5.81 1.58
C THR A 7 -5.78 5.39 0.32
N LEU A 8 -6.22 5.90 -0.83
CA LEU A 8 -5.60 5.57 -2.11
C LEU A 8 -4.08 5.85 -2.13
N PRO A 9 -3.57 7.01 -1.66
CA PRO A 9 -2.13 7.26 -1.58
C PRO A 9 -1.35 6.22 -0.77
N VAL A 10 -1.95 5.68 0.30
CA VAL A 10 -1.32 4.64 1.14
C VAL A 10 -1.24 3.31 0.38
N VAL A 11 -2.31 2.93 -0.30
CA VAL A 11 -2.35 1.70 -1.10
C VAL A 11 -1.36 1.79 -2.28
N VAL A 12 -1.27 2.95 -2.93
CA VAL A 12 -0.29 3.19 -4.00
C VAL A 12 1.14 3.11 -3.48
N ALA A 13 1.44 3.72 -2.33
CA ALA A 13 2.77 3.64 -1.74
C ALA A 13 3.18 2.20 -1.40
N LEU A 14 2.24 1.38 -0.94
CA LEU A 14 2.44 -0.05 -0.70
C LEU A 14 2.73 -0.81 -2.01
N LEU A 15 1.93 -0.61 -3.05
CA LEU A 15 2.13 -1.27 -4.36
C LEU A 15 3.49 -0.90 -4.97
N VAL A 16 3.81 0.39 -5.01
CA VAL A 16 5.11 0.87 -5.53
C VAL A 16 6.26 0.31 -4.69
N SER A 17 6.12 0.23 -3.36
CA SER A 17 7.19 -0.33 -2.52
C SER A 17 7.36 -1.84 -2.72
N LEU A 18 6.29 -2.59 -2.98
CA LEU A 18 6.40 -4.02 -3.29
C LEU A 18 7.05 -4.26 -4.67
N VAL A 19 6.71 -3.45 -5.67
CA VAL A 19 7.19 -3.65 -7.05
C VAL A 19 8.54 -2.99 -7.30
N TYR A 20 8.66 -1.69 -7.01
CA TYR A 20 9.86 -0.90 -7.33
C TYR A 20 10.97 -1.05 -6.28
N ARG A 21 10.63 -1.00 -4.98
CA ARG A 21 11.62 -1.20 -3.90
C ARG A 21 11.91 -2.67 -3.61
N GLN A 22 11.24 -3.60 -4.30
CA GLN A 22 11.39 -5.06 -4.15
C GLN A 22 11.28 -5.53 -2.68
N ILE A 23 10.43 -4.89 -1.88
CA ILE A 23 10.23 -5.31 -0.49
C ILE A 23 9.64 -6.72 -0.48
N ALA A 24 10.20 -7.58 0.39
CA ALA A 24 9.86 -9.00 0.49
C ALA A 24 8.43 -9.24 1.02
N GLY A 25 7.45 -9.01 0.16
CA GLY A 25 6.05 -9.32 0.38
C GLY A 25 5.33 -8.41 1.39
N LEU A 26 4.04 -8.71 1.58
CA LEU A 26 3.12 -7.82 2.28
C LEU A 26 3.42 -7.67 3.77
N SER A 27 3.93 -8.71 4.44
CA SER A 27 4.27 -8.63 5.86
C SER A 27 5.35 -7.58 6.11
N GLU A 28 6.40 -7.60 5.29
CA GLU A 28 7.53 -6.69 5.43
C GLU A 28 7.14 -5.26 5.05
N ALA A 29 6.37 -5.09 3.97
CA ALA A 29 5.86 -3.78 3.60
C ALA A 29 5.00 -3.14 4.72
N VAL A 30 4.21 -3.94 5.43
CA VAL A 30 3.42 -3.46 6.59
C VAL A 30 4.30 -3.15 7.80
N ARG A 31 5.36 -3.91 8.04
CA ARG A 31 6.35 -3.61 9.09
C ARG A 31 7.03 -2.26 8.82
N VAL A 32 7.56 -2.09 7.60
CA VAL A 32 8.23 -0.85 7.18
C VAL A 32 7.27 0.34 7.24
N LEU A 33 6.03 0.20 6.73
CA LEU A 33 5.01 1.25 6.85
C LEU A 33 4.74 1.64 8.30
N LYS A 34 4.77 0.68 9.23
CA LYS A 34 4.51 0.95 10.65
C LYS A 34 5.70 1.65 11.34
N GLU A 35 6.91 1.28 10.98
CA GLU A 35 8.14 1.69 11.70
C GLU A 35 8.80 2.92 11.07
N GLU A 36 8.79 3.02 9.75
CA GLU A 36 9.52 4.02 8.98
C GLU A 36 8.60 4.86 8.08
N GLY A 37 7.43 4.32 7.70
CA GLY A 37 6.60 4.89 6.64
C GLY A 37 6.97 4.34 5.26
N LEU A 38 6.29 4.78 4.21
CA LEU A 38 6.57 4.37 2.82
C LEU A 38 6.42 5.54 1.86
N LEU A 39 7.50 5.88 1.15
CA LEU A 39 7.52 6.97 0.16
C LEU A 39 7.06 8.30 0.81
N TRP A 40 5.91 8.83 0.38
CA TRP A 40 5.28 10.05 0.90
C TRP A 40 4.34 9.79 2.08
N VAL A 41 4.21 8.55 2.55
CA VAL A 41 3.31 8.16 3.64
C VAL A 41 4.10 8.04 4.93
N GLU A 42 3.70 8.84 5.92
CA GLU A 42 4.23 8.77 7.28
C GLU A 42 3.95 7.41 7.96
N PRO A 43 4.70 7.05 9.02
CA PRO A 43 4.48 5.81 9.76
C PRO A 43 3.02 5.59 10.17
N LEU A 44 2.45 4.44 9.79
CA LEU A 44 1.03 4.15 9.97
C LEU A 44 0.79 2.75 10.53
N LYS A 45 0.07 2.68 11.66
CA LYS A 45 -0.29 1.41 12.30
C LYS A 45 -1.52 0.79 11.64
N VAL A 46 -1.29 -0.11 10.69
CA VAL A 46 -2.32 -0.94 10.03
C VAL A 46 -2.01 -2.42 10.18
N SER A 47 -3.05 -3.27 10.15
CA SER A 47 -2.85 -4.71 10.15
C SER A 47 -2.64 -5.23 8.73
N LYS A 48 -1.83 -6.29 8.59
CA LYS A 48 -1.65 -7.00 7.31
C LYS A 48 -2.98 -7.44 6.70
N GLN A 49 -3.92 -7.91 7.53
CA GLN A 49 -5.24 -8.33 7.07
C GLN A 49 -6.03 -7.18 6.44
N ALA A 50 -6.02 -5.99 7.06
CA ALA A 50 -6.71 -4.82 6.51
C ALA A 50 -6.10 -4.39 5.17
N VAL A 51 -4.77 -4.38 5.07
CA VAL A 51 -4.08 -4.08 3.81
C VAL A 51 -4.39 -5.11 2.73
N SER A 52 -4.31 -6.39 3.06
CA SER A 52 -4.63 -7.48 2.14
C SER A 52 -6.05 -7.35 1.58
N LYS A 53 -7.04 -7.15 2.46
CA LYS A 53 -8.43 -6.92 2.07
C LYS A 53 -8.57 -5.69 1.16
N ARG A 54 -7.86 -4.61 1.44
CA ARG A 54 -7.90 -3.38 0.63
C ARG A 54 -7.30 -3.59 -0.76
N LEU A 55 -6.17 -4.30 -0.86
CA LEU A 55 -5.56 -4.64 -2.14
C LEU A 55 -6.46 -5.53 -2.98
N MET A 56 -7.11 -6.53 -2.37
CA MET A 56 -8.06 -7.41 -3.07
C MET A 56 -9.35 -6.73 -3.50
N SER A 57 -9.72 -5.60 -2.86
CA SER A 57 -10.92 -4.82 -3.20
C SER A 57 -10.60 -3.55 -4.00
N LEU A 58 -9.35 -3.37 -4.43
CA LEU A 58 -8.95 -2.22 -5.22
C LEU A 58 -9.51 -2.36 -6.64
N PRO A 59 -10.26 -1.36 -7.15
CA PRO A 59 -10.79 -1.42 -8.51
C PRO A 59 -9.68 -1.48 -9.57
N THR A 60 -9.88 -2.26 -10.63
CA THR A 60 -8.90 -2.43 -11.72
C THR A 60 -8.57 -1.10 -12.41
N GLU A 61 -9.52 -0.18 -12.46
CA GLU A 61 -9.38 1.17 -13.04
C GLU A 61 -8.24 1.95 -12.39
N ILE A 62 -7.98 1.72 -11.10
CA ILE A 62 -6.87 2.33 -10.38
C ILE A 62 -5.53 1.81 -10.92
N PHE A 63 -5.41 0.51 -11.17
CA PHE A 63 -4.19 -0.06 -11.75
C PHE A 63 -3.94 0.47 -13.16
N VAL A 64 -5.00 0.57 -13.97
CA VAL A 64 -4.91 1.17 -15.31
C VAL A 64 -4.44 2.62 -15.22
N LEU A 65 -5.03 3.43 -14.34
CA LEU A 65 -4.62 4.83 -14.16
C LEU A 65 -3.14 4.97 -13.77
N LEU A 66 -2.65 4.11 -12.87
CA LEU A 66 -1.27 4.15 -12.40
C LEU A 66 -0.26 3.72 -13.46
N LEU A 67 -0.60 2.74 -14.30
CA LEU A 67 0.32 2.13 -15.25
C LEU A 67 0.26 2.76 -16.66
N ARG A 68 -0.81 3.47 -17.00
CA ARG A 68 -1.03 3.97 -18.38
C ARG A 68 -0.08 5.09 -18.81
N ASN A 69 0.54 5.80 -17.87
CA ASN A 69 1.43 6.93 -18.15
C ASN A 69 2.90 6.66 -17.80
N ILE A 70 3.27 5.37 -17.67
CA ILE A 70 4.65 4.91 -17.53
C ILE A 70 5.10 4.42 -18.91
#